data_AF-A0A9D1YWR0-F1
#
_entry.id   AF-A0A9D1YWR0-F1
#
_cell.length_a   1.000
_cell.length_b   1.000
_cell.length_c   1.000
_cell.angle_alpha   90.00
_cell.angle_beta   90.00
_cell.angle_gamma   90.00
#
_symmetry.space_group_name_H-M   'P 1'
#
loop_
_entity.id
_entity.type
_entity.pdbx_description
1 polymer ?
#
loop_
_entity_poly.entity_id
_entity_poly.type
_entity_poly.pdbx_seq_one_letter_code
_entity_poly.pdbx_strand_id
1 'polypeptide(L)'
;MTQILSTTPAAAAQLDYLRSVLDRSHSRLLQAAQNMPVMAVDWFGPASDAWRSRADALQGRIEFVQQQAGRAATLAREVES
;
A
#
# COMPACT_ATOMS: atom_id res chain seq x y z
N MET A 1 -1.86 25.68 30.65
CA MET A 1 -1.89 24.21 30.83
C MET A 1 -2.32 23.59 29.52
N THR A 2 -1.36 23.14 28.71
CA THR A 2 -1.60 22.63 27.37
C THR A 2 -1.96 21.15 27.48
N GLN A 3 -3.23 20.81 27.28
CA GLN A 3 -3.68 19.43 27.14
C GLN A 3 -3.10 18.86 25.83
N ILE A 4 -1.98 18.15 25.93
CA ILE A 4 -1.38 17.37 24.83
C ILE A 4 -1.44 15.90 25.24
N LEU A 5 -2.62 15.36 25.49
CA LEU A 5 -2.80 13.96 25.87
C LEU A 5 -4.16 13.54 25.31
N SER A 6 -4.21 13.04 24.07
CA SER A 6 -5.27 12.11 23.56
C SER A 6 -5.23 11.83 22.04
N THR A 7 -4.41 12.48 21.22
CA THR A 7 -4.49 12.32 19.74
C THR A 7 -3.66 11.15 19.18
N THR A 8 -2.72 10.60 19.93
CA THR A 8 -1.80 9.54 19.49
C THR A 8 -2.43 8.17 19.20
N PRO A 9 -3.39 7.64 20.01
CA PRO A 9 -3.99 6.33 19.71
C PRO A 9 -4.90 6.38 18.47
N ALA A 10 -5.54 7.51 18.19
CA ALA A 10 -6.34 7.70 16.98
C ALA A 10 -5.46 7.73 15.72
N ALA A 11 -4.27 8.37 15.79
CA ALA A 11 -3.31 8.39 14.69
C ALA A 11 -2.69 7.01 14.43
N ALA A 12 -2.36 6.26 15.49
CA ALA A 12 -1.87 4.88 15.38
C ALA A 12 -2.93 3.95 14.76
N ALA A 13 -4.19 4.02 15.22
CA ALA A 13 -5.29 3.25 14.65
C ALA A 13 -5.58 3.61 13.18
N GLN A 14 -5.41 4.88 12.80
CA GLN A 14 -5.51 5.32 11.40
C GLN A 14 -4.39 4.76 10.53
N LEU A 15 -3.15 4.71 11.04
CA LEU A 15 -2.02 4.10 10.34
C LEU A 15 -2.21 2.59 10.16
N ASP A 16 -2.69 1.89 11.18
CA ASP A 16 -3.00 0.46 11.09
C ASP A 16 -4.14 0.19 10.12
N TYR A 17 -5.19 1.03 10.12
CA TYR A 17 -6.26 0.96 9.14
C TYR A 17 -5.74 1.16 7.71
N LEU A 18 -4.93 2.19 7.47
CA LEU A 18 -4.33 2.46 6.17
C LEU A 18 -3.44 1.30 5.70
N ARG A 19 -2.65 0.72 6.61
CA ARG A 19 -1.83 -0.46 6.34
C ARG A 19 -2.70 -1.65 5.91
N SER A 20 -3.79 -1.91 6.63
CA SER A 20 -4.73 -3.00 6.28
C SER A 20 -5.38 -2.79 4.90
N VAL A 21 -5.68 -1.55 4.53
CA VAL A 21 -6.23 -1.21 3.21
C VAL A 21 -5.20 -1.43 2.11
N LEU A 22 -3.94 -1.06 2.35
CA LEU A 22 -2.84 -1.30 1.42
C LEU A 22 -2.58 -2.79 1.22
N ASP A 23 -2.53 -3.58 2.29
CA ASP A 23 -2.31 -5.03 2.20
C ASP A 23 -3.42 -5.74 1.40
N ARG A 24 -4.68 -5.36 1.64
CA ARG A 24 -5.82 -5.87 0.85
C ARG A 24 -5.74 -5.46 -0.61
N SER A 25 -5.33 -4.21 -0.88
CA SER A 25 -5.19 -3.70 -2.25
C SER A 25 -4.08 -4.42 -3.00
N HIS A 26 -2.95 -4.65 -2.34
CA HIS A 26 -1.83 -5.43 -2.87
C HIS A 26 -2.23 -6.87 -3.19
N SER A 27 -2.91 -7.54 -2.25
CA SER A 27 -3.39 -8.92 -2.44
C SER A 27 -4.35 -9.03 -3.63
N ARG A 28 -5.28 -8.08 -3.77
CA ARG A 28 -6.22 -8.02 -4.90
C ARG A 28 -5.50 -7.77 -6.23
N LEU A 29 -4.47 -6.94 -6.23
CA LEU A 29 -3.69 -6.64 -7.43
C LEU A 29 -2.88 -7.87 -7.88
N LEU A 30 -2.24 -8.57 -6.95
CA LEU A 30 -1.56 -9.84 -7.23
C LEU A 30 -2.53 -10.90 -7.78
N GLN A 31 -3.71 -11.04 -7.16
CA GLN A 31 -4.73 -11.98 -7.62
C GLN A 31 -5.25 -11.60 -9.02
N ALA A 32 -5.45 -10.31 -9.28
CA ALA A 32 -5.86 -9.83 -10.61
C ALA A 32 -4.78 -10.09 -11.66
N ALA A 33 -3.50 -9.90 -11.33
CA ALA A 33 -2.38 -10.22 -12.21
C ALA A 33 -2.26 -11.72 -12.50
N GLN A 34 -2.49 -12.58 -11.51
CA GLN A 34 -2.49 -14.04 -11.67
C GLN A 34 -3.68 -14.55 -12.50
N ASN A 35 -4.86 -13.95 -12.29
CA ASN A 35 -6.08 -14.32 -12.99
C ASN A 35 -6.20 -13.67 -14.37
N MET A 36 -5.30 -12.76 -14.73
CA MET A 36 -5.29 -12.17 -16.06
C MET A 36 -4.95 -13.28 -17.06
N PRO A 37 -5.86 -13.62 -17.98
CA PRO A 37 -5.59 -14.67 -18.95
C PRO A 37 -4.34 -14.29 -19.75
N VAL A 38 -3.33 -15.15 -19.74
CA VAL A 38 -2.22 -15.08 -20.71
C VAL A 38 -2.80 -15.50 -22.07
N MET A 39 -3.66 -14.64 -22.64
CA MET A 39 -4.30 -14.87 -23.91
C MET A 39 -3.47 -14.18 -25.00
N ALA A 40 -2.83 -15.04 -25.81
CA ALA A 40 -2.25 -14.81 -27.13
C ALA A 40 -1.61 -13.44 -27.39
N VAL A 41 -0.28 -13.51 -27.47
CA VAL A 41 0.73 -12.49 -27.73
C VAL A 41 0.39 -11.44 -28.81
N ASP A 42 -0.55 -11.69 -29.74
CA ASP A 42 -0.71 -10.84 -30.92
C ASP A 42 -1.88 -9.84 -30.89
N TRP A 43 -2.91 -10.02 -30.06
CA TRP A 43 -4.03 -9.05 -29.98
C TRP A 43 -4.10 -8.25 -28.69
N PHE A 44 -3.63 -8.83 -27.59
CA PHE A 44 -3.68 -8.21 -26.25
C PHE A 44 -2.30 -7.87 -25.69
N GLY A 45 -1.20 -8.11 -26.42
CA GLY A 45 0.17 -7.85 -25.97
C GLY A 45 0.36 -6.43 -25.41
N PRO A 46 0.13 -5.36 -26.21
CA PRO A 46 0.31 -3.99 -25.74
C PRO A 46 -0.61 -3.59 -24.58
N ALA A 47 -1.85 -4.10 -24.56
CA ALA A 47 -2.81 -3.82 -23.50
C ALA A 47 -2.44 -4.55 -22.19
N SER A 48 -1.94 -5.78 -22.30
CA SER A 48 -1.46 -6.59 -21.18
C SER A 48 -0.16 -6.03 -20.61
N ASP A 49 0.75 -5.57 -21.47
CA ASP A 49 1.99 -4.90 -21.08
C ASP A 49 1.71 -3.56 -20.39
N ALA A 50 0.77 -2.77 -20.91
CA ALA A 50 0.34 -1.54 -20.27
C ALA A 50 -0.33 -1.80 -18.91
N TRP A 51 -1.13 -2.86 -18.80
CA TRP A 51 -1.72 -3.28 -17.54
C TRP A 51 -0.66 -3.74 -16.53
N ARG A 52 0.29 -4.56 -16.97
CA ARG A 52 1.41 -5.05 -16.14
C ARG A 52 2.26 -3.89 -15.65
N SER A 53 2.66 -2.99 -16.54
CA SER A 53 3.40 -1.77 -16.19
C SER A 53 2.67 -0.91 -15.16
N ARG A 54 1.34 -0.74 -15.31
CA ARG A 54 0.51 -0.02 -14.33
C ARG A 54 0.41 -0.77 -13.00
N ALA A 55 0.31 -2.10 -13.04
CA ALA A 55 0.26 -2.94 -11.85
C ALA A 55 1.57 -2.85 -11.07
N ASP A 56 2.72 -2.97 -11.75
CA ASP A 56 4.05 -2.83 -11.16
C ASP A 56 4.26 -1.43 -10.56
N ALA A 57 3.83 -0.38 -11.27
CA ALA A 57 3.88 0.99 -10.77
C ALA A 57 2.99 1.20 -9.54
N LEU A 58 1.80 0.58 -9.50
CA LEU A 58 0.91 0.65 -8.34
C LEU A 58 1.49 -0.10 -7.15
N GLN A 59 2.09 -1.28 -7.38
CA GLN A 59 2.77 -2.06 -6.36
C GLN A 59 3.92 -1.25 -5.73
N GLY A 60 4.78 -0.64 -6.55
CA GLY A 60 5.88 0.19 -6.03
C GLY A 60 5.39 1.37 -5.19
N ARG A 61 4.25 1.99 -5.56
CA ARG A 61 3.63 3.05 -4.74
C ARG A 61 3.10 2.52 -3.41
N ILE A 62 2.50 1.33 -3.40
CA ILE A 62 2.02 0.68 -2.16
C ILE A 62 3.20 0.41 -1.22
N GLU A 63 4.28 -0.18 -1.74
CA GLU A 63 5.49 -0.48 -0.97
C GLU A 63 6.11 0.79 -0.39
N PHE A 64 6.20 1.86 -1.19
CA PHE A 64 6.67 3.16 -0.71
C PHE A 64 5.82 3.69 0.45
N VAL A 65 4.50 3.69 0.32
CA VAL A 65 3.60 4.18 1.37
C VAL A 65 3.71 3.32 2.63
N GLN A 66 3.83 2.00 2.49
CA GLN A 66 4.04 1.09 3.63
C GLN A 66 5.37 1.39 4.35
N GLN A 67 6.43 1.67 3.60
CA GLN A 67 7.72 2.05 4.19
C GLN A 67 7.63 3.38 4.95
N GLN A 68 6.96 4.39 4.40
CA GLN A 68 6.77 5.67 5.07
C GLN A 68 5.89 5.54 6.32
N ALA A 69 4.81 4.76 6.25
CA ALA A 69 3.96 4.47 7.40
C ALA A 69 4.74 3.74 8.52
N GLY A 70 5.61 2.79 8.15
CA GLY A 70 6.50 2.12 9.08
C GLY A 70 7.47 3.09 9.79
N ARG A 71 8.10 3.99 9.03
CA ARG A 71 9.00 5.02 9.58
C ARG A 71 8.27 5.99 10.53
N ALA A 72 7.09 6.45 10.13
CA ALA A 72 6.26 7.31 10.97
C ALA A 72 5.87 6.62 12.29
N ALA A 73 5.52 5.34 12.24
CA ALA A 73 5.19 4.55 13.43
C ALA A 73 6.40 4.29 14.34
N THR A 74 7.62 4.22 13.80
CA THR A 74 8.85 4.12 14.61
C THR A 74 9.16 5.46 15.28
N LEU A 75 9.14 6.57 14.54
CA LEU A 75 9.36 7.90 15.09
C LEU A 75 8.36 8.27 16.18
N ALA A 76 7.08 7.91 16.00
CA ALA A 76 6.05 8.13 17.01
C ALA A 76 6.38 7.41 18.33
N ARG A 77 6.93 6.19 18.26
CA ARG A 77 7.35 5.42 19.45
C ARG A 77 8.60 6.00 20.11
N GLU A 78 9.57 6.47 19.33
CA GLU A 78 10.80 7.09 19.85
C GLU A 78 10.53 8.43 20.57
N VAL A 79 9.51 9.17 20.16
CA VAL A 79 9.08 10.41 20.85
C VAL A 79 8.33 10.13 22.15
N GLU A 80 7.73 8.95 22.30
CA GLU A 80 6.98 8.54 23.50
C GLU A 80 7.87 7.91 24.60
N SER A 81 9.10 7.49 24.27
CA SER A 81 10.09 6.89 25.18
C SER A 81 11.13 7.88 25.70
#